data_AF-A0A969D817-F1
#
_entry.id   AF-A0A969D817-F1
#
_cell.length_a   1.000
_cell.length_b   1.000
_cell.length_c   1.000
_cell.angle_alpha   90.00
_cell.angle_beta   90.00
_cell.angle_gamma   90.00
#
_symmetry.space_group_name_H-M   'P 1'
#
loop_
_entity.id
_entity.type
_entity.pdbx_description
1 polymer ?
#
loop_
_entity_poly.entity_id
_entity_poly.type
_entity_poly.pdbx_seq_one_letter_code
_entity_poly.pdbx_strand_id
1 'polypeptide(L)'
;MIRALGSRWLQAVAHWLNQPRHLLILWLTAVLVTLQGLDELYLDQLPEKLLAALMLSVPQMLTSPIAWCGLAGLMVGSDIFFWWRLVNHEYLITYWVLVCAIAAFNQFSLKILAWNARLLIGLCFLFATVWKFIGGEYLDGSFLQLTFLADPRLAMGATWLGGIAETALQDNYSRLLEMQTTAALGPTPLNSSPLLSAMSVVLSYWTILIEGITAIAFLSPWPSGLFRHRDVCLLLFVITTYSVIPVFSFAAILLLMGLAQCPTRETFKSALYLNLFVLMPLWLPLPQAVFYLLRQLT
;
A
#
# COMPACT_ATOMS: atom_id res chain seq x y z
N MET A 1 -22.95 -21.05 14.23
CA MET A 1 -22.78 -19.60 13.94
C MET A 1 -21.67 -19.33 12.93
N ILE A 2 -20.42 -19.76 13.16
CA ILE A 2 -19.26 -19.50 12.27
C ILE A 2 -19.47 -19.99 10.82
N ARG A 3 -19.99 -21.21 10.62
CA ARG A 3 -20.28 -21.76 9.27
C ARG A 3 -21.30 -20.93 8.47
N ALA A 4 -22.31 -20.36 9.15
CA ALA A 4 -23.34 -19.55 8.51
C ALA A 4 -22.84 -18.14 8.13
N LEU A 5 -21.90 -17.59 8.90
CA LEU A 5 -21.22 -16.34 8.56
C LEU A 5 -20.30 -16.54 7.34
N GLY A 6 -19.53 -17.63 7.32
CA GLY A 6 -18.69 -17.97 6.17
C GLY A 6 -19.47 -18.14 4.87
N SER A 7 -20.63 -18.81 4.91
CA SER A 7 -21.47 -18.98 3.72
C SER A 7 -22.05 -17.66 3.20
N ARG A 8 -22.49 -16.76 4.10
CA ARG A 8 -22.99 -15.43 3.72
C ARG A 8 -21.89 -14.56 3.10
N TRP A 9 -20.68 -14.62 3.66
CA TRP A 9 -19.53 -13.88 3.14
C TRP A 9 -19.15 -14.34 1.72
N LEU A 10 -19.06 -15.66 1.50
CA LEU A 10 -18.78 -16.22 0.18
C LEU A 10 -19.83 -15.83 -0.86
N GLN A 11 -21.11 -15.78 -0.46
CA GLN A 11 -22.20 -15.31 -1.32
C GLN A 11 -22.07 -13.83 -1.68
N ALA A 12 -21.69 -12.98 -0.71
CA ALA A 12 -21.47 -11.54 -0.96
C ALA A 12 -20.32 -11.30 -1.94
N VAL A 13 -19.18 -11.97 -1.73
CA VAL A 13 -18.02 -11.90 -2.64
C VAL A 13 -18.40 -12.37 -4.04
N ALA A 14 -19.11 -13.50 -4.16
CA ALA A 14 -19.59 -13.99 -5.44
C ALA A 14 -20.55 -12.99 -6.12
N HIS A 15 -21.46 -12.38 -5.36
CA HIS A 15 -22.37 -11.37 -5.87
C HIS A 15 -21.62 -10.16 -6.44
N TRP A 16 -20.63 -9.62 -5.72
CA TRP A 16 -19.82 -8.49 -6.20
C TRP A 16 -19.00 -8.84 -7.45
N LEU A 17 -18.43 -10.05 -7.52
CA LEU A 17 -17.65 -10.48 -8.68
C LEU A 17 -18.51 -10.79 -9.91
N ASN A 18 -19.82 -11.03 -9.74
CA ASN A 18 -20.77 -11.22 -10.84
C ASN A 18 -21.23 -9.90 -11.48
N GLN A 19 -20.99 -8.76 -10.84
CA GLN A 19 -21.25 -7.44 -11.42
C GLN A 19 -20.20 -7.10 -12.50
N PRO A 20 -20.46 -6.11 -13.38
CA PRO A 20 -19.45 -5.64 -14.32
C PRO A 20 -18.19 -5.17 -13.57
N ARG A 21 -17.09 -5.93 -13.72
CA ARG A 21 -15.87 -5.78 -12.90
C ARG A 21 -15.28 -4.36 -12.93
N HIS A 22 -15.39 -3.66 -14.06
CA HIS A 22 -14.92 -2.29 -14.16
C HIS A 22 -15.67 -1.34 -13.20
N LEU A 23 -16.99 -1.52 -13.03
CA LEU A 23 -17.77 -0.72 -12.07
C LEU A 23 -17.34 -1.00 -10.62
N LEU A 24 -17.09 -2.26 -10.28
CA LEU A 24 -16.55 -2.63 -8.97
C LEU A 24 -15.20 -1.96 -8.71
N ILE A 25 -14.30 -1.96 -9.70
CA ILE A 25 -12.98 -1.31 -9.59
C ILE A 25 -13.12 0.20 -9.40
N LEU A 26 -13.99 0.86 -10.18
CA LEU A 26 -14.24 2.30 -10.06
C LEU A 26 -14.85 2.64 -8.69
N TRP A 27 -15.79 1.83 -8.21
CA TRP A 27 -16.39 1.98 -6.88
C TRP A 27 -15.34 1.82 -5.77
N LEU A 28 -14.54 0.75 -5.80
CA LEU A 28 -13.48 0.52 -4.81
C LEU A 28 -12.39 1.60 -4.87
N THR A 29 -12.15 2.18 -6.04
CA THR A 29 -11.20 3.31 -6.19
C THR A 29 -11.75 4.56 -5.52
N ALA A 30 -13.03 4.87 -5.71
CA ALA A 30 -13.67 5.99 -5.00
C ALA A 30 -13.68 5.76 -3.48
N VAL A 31 -13.94 4.52 -3.01
CA VAL A 31 -13.80 4.16 -1.58
C VAL A 31 -12.39 4.40 -1.09
N LEU A 32 -11.37 3.96 -1.82
CA LEU A 32 -9.97 4.18 -1.46
C LEU A 32 -9.65 5.68 -1.32
N VAL A 33 -10.06 6.51 -2.28
CA VAL A 33 -9.80 7.96 -2.22
C VAL A 33 -10.53 8.61 -1.05
N THR A 34 -11.78 8.21 -0.77
CA THR A 34 -12.53 8.72 0.40
C THR A 34 -11.87 8.35 1.72
N LEU A 35 -11.29 7.16 1.84
CA LEU A 35 -10.72 6.63 3.09
C LEU A 35 -9.20 6.83 3.22
N GLN A 36 -8.52 7.32 2.18
CA GLN A 36 -7.09 7.60 2.25
C GLN A 36 -6.81 8.71 3.28
N GLY A 37 -5.77 8.51 4.09
CA GLY A 37 -5.32 9.51 5.05
C GLY A 37 -6.39 9.83 6.10
N LEU A 38 -7.15 8.83 6.57
CA LEU A 38 -8.09 9.03 7.68
C LEU A 38 -7.38 9.40 8.99
N ASP A 39 -6.14 8.95 9.15
CA ASP A 39 -5.34 9.20 10.34
C ASP A 39 -4.90 10.68 10.45
N GLU A 40 -4.90 11.39 9.32
CA GLU A 40 -4.45 12.78 9.21
C GLU A 40 -5.45 13.56 8.34
N LEU A 41 -6.46 14.16 8.98
CA LEU A 41 -7.50 14.96 8.31
C LEU A 41 -6.93 16.27 7.79
N TYR A 42 -6.23 16.20 6.65
CA TYR A 42 -5.76 17.39 5.98
C TYR A 42 -6.88 18.05 5.17
N LEU A 43 -7.06 19.35 5.38
CA LEU A 43 -8.08 20.15 4.69
C LEU A 43 -7.78 20.36 3.21
N ASP A 44 -6.51 20.27 2.82
CA ASP A 44 -6.07 20.34 1.43
C ASP A 44 -6.57 19.16 0.59
N GLN A 45 -6.71 17.98 1.21
CA GLN A 45 -7.26 16.78 0.58
C GLN A 45 -8.79 16.67 0.63
N LEU A 46 -9.46 17.63 1.27
CA LEU A 46 -10.91 17.59 1.46
C LEU A 46 -11.69 17.61 0.13
N PRO A 47 -11.33 18.42 -0.89
CA PRO A 47 -12.07 18.48 -2.14
C PRO A 47 -12.16 17.13 -2.87
N GLU A 48 -11.05 16.40 -3.01
CA GLU A 48 -11.02 15.10 -3.65
C GLU A 48 -11.79 14.05 -2.84
N LYS A 49 -11.70 14.08 -1.50
CA LYS A 49 -12.46 13.18 -0.62
C LYS A 49 -13.97 13.41 -0.73
N LEU A 50 -14.40 14.69 -0.78
CA LEU A 50 -15.80 15.06 -0.95
C LEU A 50 -16.34 14.65 -2.31
N LEU A 51 -15.57 14.86 -3.39
CA LEU A 51 -15.97 14.45 -4.72
C LEU A 51 -16.07 12.92 -4.83
N ALA A 52 -15.10 12.18 -4.28
CA ALA A 52 -15.15 10.71 -4.23
C ALA A 52 -16.36 10.21 -3.43
N ALA A 53 -16.65 10.81 -2.27
CA ALA A 53 -17.82 10.47 -1.46
C ALA A 53 -19.15 10.77 -2.18
N LEU A 54 -19.21 11.88 -2.93
CA LEU A 54 -20.35 12.21 -3.78
C LEU A 54 -20.51 11.18 -4.91
N MET A 55 -19.41 10.74 -5.53
CA MET A 55 -19.44 9.68 -6.55
C MET A 55 -19.98 8.37 -6.01
N LEU A 56 -19.64 8.02 -4.75
CA LEU A 56 -20.21 6.83 -4.08
C LEU A 56 -21.71 6.97 -3.79
N SER A 57 -22.16 8.19 -3.50
CA SER A 57 -23.56 8.51 -3.19
C SER A 57 -24.45 8.63 -4.43
N VAL A 58 -23.86 9.01 -5.56
CA VAL A 58 -24.54 9.22 -6.85
C VAL A 58 -23.91 8.29 -7.89
N PRO A 59 -24.38 7.04 -8.03
CA PRO A 59 -23.72 6.01 -8.85
C PRO A 59 -23.50 6.40 -10.32
N GLN A 60 -24.33 7.29 -10.88
CA GLN A 60 -24.15 7.82 -12.24
C GLN A 60 -22.81 8.54 -12.41
N MET A 61 -22.28 9.14 -11.34
CA MET A 61 -20.98 9.81 -11.36
C MET A 61 -19.82 8.82 -11.43
N LEU A 62 -19.95 7.59 -10.93
CA LEU A 62 -18.92 6.55 -11.08
C LEU A 62 -18.69 6.17 -12.55
N THR A 63 -19.71 6.33 -13.39
CA THR A 63 -19.60 6.12 -14.83
C THR A 63 -19.34 7.40 -15.61
N SER A 64 -19.30 8.57 -14.95
CA SER A 64 -19.13 9.87 -15.61
C SER A 64 -17.64 10.16 -15.85
N PRO A 65 -17.20 10.31 -17.12
CA PRO A 65 -15.81 10.66 -17.41
C PRO A 65 -15.42 12.02 -16.83
N ILE A 66 -16.38 12.96 -16.79
CA ILE A 66 -16.16 14.31 -16.26
C ILE A 66 -15.90 14.27 -14.75
N ALA A 67 -16.64 13.43 -14.01
CA ALA A 67 -16.43 13.27 -12.57
C ALA A 67 -15.02 12.74 -12.27
N TRP A 68 -14.58 11.72 -13.01
CA TRP A 68 -13.23 11.17 -12.87
C TRP A 68 -12.13 12.16 -13.30
N CYS A 69 -12.34 12.94 -14.36
CA CYS A 69 -11.42 14.03 -14.72
C CYS A 69 -11.35 15.11 -13.63
N GLY A 70 -12.49 15.47 -13.04
CA GLY A 70 -12.54 16.39 -11.92
C GLY A 70 -11.73 15.87 -10.73
N LEU A 71 -11.92 14.59 -10.38
CA LEU A 71 -11.18 13.95 -9.29
C LEU A 71 -9.68 13.89 -9.59
N ALA A 72 -9.28 13.48 -10.80
CA ALA A 72 -7.89 13.46 -11.22
C ALA A 72 -7.26 14.87 -11.19
N GLY A 73 -8.00 15.89 -11.65
CA GLY A 73 -7.55 17.29 -11.65
C GLY A 73 -7.34 17.83 -10.23
N LEU A 74 -8.25 17.51 -9.30
CA LEU A 74 -8.12 17.87 -7.89
C LEU A 74 -6.87 17.21 -7.28
N MET A 75 -6.68 15.91 -7.50
CA MET A 75 -5.52 15.19 -6.98
C MET A 75 -4.20 15.71 -7.58
N VAL A 76 -4.13 15.95 -8.90
CA VAL A 76 -2.94 16.55 -9.52
C VAL A 76 -2.67 17.96 -8.98
N GLY A 77 -3.72 18.76 -8.75
CA GLY A 77 -3.59 20.07 -8.13
C GLY A 77 -3.01 19.96 -6.73
N SER A 78 -3.59 19.10 -5.89
CA SER A 78 -3.11 18.80 -4.54
C SER A 78 -1.64 18.36 -4.57
N ASP A 79 -1.30 17.46 -5.51
CA ASP A 79 0.05 16.92 -5.65
C ASP A 79 1.08 18.01 -5.97
N ILE A 80 0.72 18.96 -6.83
CA ILE A 80 1.58 20.09 -7.21
C ILE A 80 1.75 21.07 -6.04
N PHE A 81 0.65 21.39 -5.36
CA PHE A 81 0.66 22.41 -4.31
C PHE A 81 1.17 21.91 -2.97
N PHE A 82 1.17 20.60 -2.71
CA PHE A 82 1.52 20.01 -1.42
C PHE A 82 2.57 18.89 -1.52
N TRP A 83 3.36 18.88 -2.61
CA TRP A 83 4.34 17.83 -2.94
C TRP A 83 5.29 17.45 -1.80
N TRP A 84 5.66 18.40 -0.92
CA TRP A 84 6.61 18.16 0.17
C TRP A 84 6.08 17.27 1.29
N ARG A 85 4.76 17.02 1.33
CA ARG A 85 4.12 16.11 2.29
C ARG A 85 3.89 14.72 1.72
N LEU A 86 3.93 14.61 0.40
CA LEU A 86 3.43 13.42 -0.26
C LEU A 86 4.40 12.26 -0.09
N VAL A 87 3.80 11.11 0.11
CA VAL A 87 4.51 9.83 0.13
C VAL A 87 4.26 9.07 -1.17
N ASN A 88 5.17 8.17 -1.53
CA ASN A 88 5.23 7.53 -2.85
C ASN A 88 3.90 6.97 -3.38
N HIS A 89 3.07 6.42 -2.51
CA HIS A 89 1.82 5.78 -2.91
C HIS A 89 0.71 6.77 -3.27
N GLU A 90 0.80 8.03 -2.85
CA GLU A 90 -0.20 9.06 -3.17
C GLU A 90 -0.11 9.43 -4.66
N TYR A 91 1.10 9.63 -5.17
CA TYR A 91 1.34 9.77 -6.62
C TYR A 91 0.82 8.57 -7.42
N LEU A 92 1.00 7.35 -6.89
CA LEU A 92 0.50 6.14 -7.54
C LEU A 92 -1.04 6.12 -7.60
N ILE A 93 -1.72 6.58 -6.56
CA ILE A 93 -3.18 6.71 -6.54
C ILE A 93 -3.61 7.79 -7.53
N THR A 94 -2.93 8.94 -7.62
CA THR A 94 -3.20 9.96 -8.64
C THR A 94 -3.10 9.40 -10.06
N TYR A 95 -2.02 8.66 -10.36
CA TYR A 95 -1.88 7.98 -11.66
C TYR A 95 -3.01 6.99 -11.91
N TRP A 96 -3.42 6.24 -10.89
CA TRP A 96 -4.52 5.29 -11.00
C TRP A 96 -5.87 5.98 -11.25
N VAL A 97 -6.15 7.09 -10.58
CA VAL A 97 -7.38 7.88 -10.79
C VAL A 97 -7.41 8.46 -12.21
N LEU A 98 -6.26 8.87 -12.76
CA LEU A 98 -6.17 9.25 -14.17
C LEU A 98 -6.51 8.07 -15.12
N VAL A 99 -6.07 6.86 -14.80
CA VAL A 99 -6.45 5.64 -15.54
C VAL A 99 -7.96 5.39 -15.44
N CYS A 100 -8.58 5.60 -14.27
CA CYS A 100 -10.03 5.51 -14.10
C CYS A 100 -10.77 6.54 -14.98
N ALA A 101 -10.26 7.76 -15.09
CA ALA A 101 -10.79 8.76 -16.02
C ALA A 101 -10.73 8.29 -17.47
N ILE A 102 -9.58 7.81 -17.93
CA ILE A 102 -9.41 7.26 -19.30
C ILE A 102 -10.35 6.07 -19.53
N ALA A 103 -10.50 5.19 -18.54
CA ALA A 103 -11.37 4.02 -18.62
C ALA A 103 -12.86 4.40 -18.72
N ALA A 104 -13.28 5.49 -18.06
CA ALA A 104 -14.65 5.99 -18.12
C ALA A 104 -15.02 6.54 -19.52
N PHE A 105 -14.05 7.10 -20.27
CA PHE A 105 -14.27 7.55 -21.66
C PHE A 105 -14.41 6.42 -22.69
N ASN A 106 -14.11 5.17 -22.33
CA ASN A 106 -13.90 4.12 -23.31
C ASN A 106 -14.76 2.89 -23.03
N GLN A 107 -15.37 2.33 -24.07
CA GLN A 107 -16.14 1.08 -24.01
C GLN A 107 -15.33 -0.15 -23.54
N PHE A 108 -14.00 -0.10 -23.65
CA PHE A 108 -13.10 -1.16 -23.19
C PHE A 108 -12.50 -0.88 -21.81
N SER A 109 -13.26 -0.26 -20.89
CA SER A 109 -12.81 0.19 -19.57
C SER A 109 -12.00 -0.87 -18.82
N LEU A 110 -12.49 -2.12 -18.78
CA LEU A 110 -11.79 -3.20 -18.06
C LEU A 110 -10.42 -3.52 -18.66
N LYS A 111 -10.27 -3.48 -19.99
CA LYS A 111 -8.97 -3.74 -20.64
C LYS A 111 -7.99 -2.63 -20.34
N ILE A 112 -8.45 -1.37 -20.33
CA ILE A 112 -7.64 -0.20 -19.99
C ILE A 112 -7.18 -0.28 -18.53
N LEU A 113 -8.10 -0.53 -17.59
CA LEU A 113 -7.80 -0.71 -16.18
C LEU A 113 -6.79 -1.84 -15.97
N ALA A 114 -7.02 -3.01 -16.58
CA ALA A 114 -6.14 -4.17 -16.44
C ALA A 114 -4.72 -3.90 -16.98
N TRP A 115 -4.62 -3.27 -18.15
CA TRP A 115 -3.32 -2.98 -18.77
C TRP A 115 -2.51 -1.98 -17.96
N ASN A 116 -3.15 -0.88 -17.56
CA ASN A 116 -2.49 0.16 -16.78
C ASN A 116 -2.19 -0.29 -15.37
N ALA A 117 -3.06 -1.07 -14.71
CA ALA A 117 -2.76 -1.69 -13.42
C ALA A 117 -1.45 -2.51 -13.49
N ARG A 118 -1.31 -3.32 -14.54
CA ARG A 118 -0.10 -4.14 -14.74
C ARG A 118 1.15 -3.28 -14.90
N LEU A 119 1.07 -2.22 -15.70
CA LEU A 119 2.19 -1.29 -15.91
C LEU A 119 2.54 -0.51 -14.64
N LEU A 120 1.55 0.05 -13.96
CA LEU A 120 1.74 0.85 -12.75
C LEU A 120 2.33 0.01 -11.61
N ILE A 121 1.83 -1.21 -11.38
CA ILE A 121 2.46 -2.16 -10.45
C ILE A 121 3.91 -2.39 -10.85
N GLY A 122 4.16 -2.84 -12.09
CA GLY A 122 5.49 -3.21 -12.54
C GLY A 122 6.50 -2.05 -12.48
N LEU A 123 6.11 -0.86 -12.93
CA LEU A 123 6.96 0.33 -12.93
C LEU A 123 7.22 0.84 -11.50
N CYS A 124 6.20 0.84 -10.64
CA CYS A 124 6.37 1.24 -9.23
C CYS A 124 7.43 0.35 -8.55
N PHE A 125 7.33 -0.97 -8.71
CA PHE A 125 8.30 -1.91 -8.16
C PHE A 125 9.68 -1.79 -8.81
N LEU A 126 9.75 -1.56 -10.12
CA LEU A 126 11.01 -1.35 -10.82
C LEU A 126 11.74 -0.13 -10.28
N PHE A 127 11.05 1.01 -10.19
CA PHE A 127 11.64 2.25 -9.69
C PHE A 127 12.03 2.13 -8.21
N ALA A 128 11.20 1.49 -7.39
CA ALA A 128 11.54 1.21 -6.00
C ALA A 128 12.82 0.36 -5.87
N THR A 129 12.94 -0.70 -6.68
CA THR A 129 14.11 -1.58 -6.68
C THR A 129 15.35 -0.82 -7.14
N VAL A 130 15.28 -0.12 -8.27
CA VAL A 130 16.40 0.65 -8.83
C VAL A 130 16.86 1.74 -7.86
N TRP A 131 15.92 2.45 -7.23
CA TRP A 131 16.24 3.48 -6.25
C TRP A 131 17.02 2.92 -5.05
N LYS A 132 16.68 1.73 -4.56
CA LYS A 132 17.40 1.08 -3.45
C LYS A 132 18.85 0.73 -3.80
N PHE A 133 19.12 0.38 -5.07
CA PHE A 133 20.50 0.19 -5.54
C PHE A 133 21.25 1.51 -5.69
N ILE A 134 20.60 2.55 -6.24
CA ILE A 134 21.23 3.87 -6.44
C ILE A 134 21.53 4.54 -5.10
N GLY A 135 20.59 4.49 -4.15
CA GLY A 135 20.73 5.12 -2.84
C GLY A 135 21.73 4.41 -1.92
N GLY A 136 21.98 3.11 -2.11
CA GLY A 136 22.97 2.35 -1.35
C GLY A 136 22.57 1.98 0.09
N GLU A 137 21.74 2.78 0.77
CA GLU A 137 21.36 2.58 2.19
C GLU A 137 20.55 1.31 2.47
N TYR A 138 19.99 0.68 1.43
CA TYR A 138 19.40 -0.66 1.58
C TYR A 138 20.44 -1.77 1.48
N LEU A 139 21.57 -1.55 0.81
CA LEU A 139 22.61 -2.56 0.62
C LEU A 139 23.39 -2.82 1.91
N ASP A 140 23.56 -1.81 2.75
CA ASP A 140 24.18 -1.93 4.08
C ASP A 140 23.17 -2.04 5.22
N GLY A 141 21.86 -1.97 4.92
CA GLY A 141 20.78 -2.06 5.91
C GLY A 141 20.56 -0.80 6.74
N SER A 142 21.33 0.26 6.53
CA SER A 142 21.25 1.50 7.32
C SER A 142 19.87 2.16 7.25
N PHE A 143 19.22 2.14 6.08
CA PHE A 143 17.86 2.68 5.91
C PHE A 143 16.87 2.00 6.85
N LEU A 144 16.76 0.67 6.79
CA LEU A 144 15.80 -0.07 7.63
C LEU A 144 16.19 -0.02 9.10
N GLN A 145 17.48 -0.03 9.43
CA GLN A 145 17.94 0.11 10.82
C GLN A 145 17.51 1.45 11.40
N LEU A 146 17.75 2.55 10.68
CA LEU A 146 17.27 3.87 11.10
C LEU A 146 15.74 3.88 11.22
N THR A 147 15.04 3.32 10.23
CA THR A 147 13.57 3.30 10.22
C THR A 147 13.00 2.54 11.43
N PHE A 148 13.56 1.38 11.80
CA PHE A 148 13.17 0.64 13.01
C PHE A 148 13.42 1.41 14.30
N LEU A 149 14.48 2.22 14.35
CA LEU A 149 14.84 3.00 15.54
C LEU A 149 14.09 4.33 15.65
N ALA A 150 13.59 4.86 14.53
CA ALA A 150 13.03 6.20 14.44
C ALA A 150 11.49 6.21 14.28
N ASP A 151 10.89 5.17 13.69
CA ASP A 151 9.46 5.13 13.40
C ASP A 151 8.69 4.32 14.46
N PRO A 152 7.78 4.93 15.24
CA PRO A 152 6.96 4.24 16.23
C PRO A 152 6.12 3.10 15.66
N ARG A 153 5.72 3.16 14.39
CA ARG A 153 4.93 2.11 13.72
C ARG A 153 5.71 0.80 13.63
N LEU A 154 7.04 0.87 13.68
CA LEU A 154 7.95 -0.27 13.54
C LEU A 154 8.48 -0.79 14.88
N ALA A 155 8.00 -0.25 16.00
CA ALA A 155 8.44 -0.63 17.35
C ALA A 155 8.32 -2.14 17.63
N MET A 156 7.25 -2.79 17.14
CA MET A 156 7.09 -4.25 17.25
C MET A 156 8.26 -5.00 16.58
N GLY A 157 8.62 -4.61 15.35
CA GLY A 157 9.74 -5.23 14.64
C GLY A 157 11.07 -4.96 15.34
N ALA A 158 11.30 -3.71 15.79
CA ALA A 158 12.53 -3.33 16.48
C ALA A 158 12.73 -4.08 17.81
N THR A 159 11.66 -4.30 18.57
CA THR A 159 11.72 -5.01 19.85
C THR A 159 11.81 -6.53 19.67
N TRP A 160 10.92 -7.15 18.90
CA TRP A 160 10.87 -8.61 18.77
C TRP A 160 11.92 -9.19 17.82
N LEU A 161 12.09 -8.60 16.65
CA LEU A 161 13.09 -9.07 15.68
C LEU A 161 14.47 -8.51 16.00
N GLY A 162 14.53 -7.25 16.43
CA GLY A 162 15.77 -6.55 16.72
C GLY A 162 16.29 -6.71 18.15
N GLY A 163 15.49 -7.19 19.10
CA GLY A 163 15.92 -7.33 20.49
C GLY A 163 16.26 -6.00 21.18
N ILE A 164 15.68 -4.88 20.72
CA ILE A 164 15.83 -3.58 21.39
C ILE A 164 14.88 -3.50 22.58
N ALA A 165 15.37 -3.03 23.73
CA ALA A 165 14.51 -2.72 24.87
C ALA A 165 13.61 -1.52 24.56
N GLU A 166 12.34 -1.56 24.96
CA GLU A 166 11.39 -0.49 24.65
C GLU A 166 11.83 0.88 25.20
N THR A 167 12.41 0.91 26.40
CA THR A 167 12.97 2.13 27.00
C THR A 167 14.02 2.77 26.08
N ALA A 168 14.85 1.95 25.44
CA ALA A 168 15.86 2.42 24.50
C ALA A 168 15.26 3.00 23.21
N LEU A 169 14.09 2.50 22.75
CA LEU A 169 13.35 3.10 21.63
C LEU A 169 12.71 4.44 22.02
N GLN A 170 12.11 4.53 23.22
CA GLN A 170 11.53 5.80 23.70
C GLN A 170 12.60 6.88 23.88
N ASP A 171 13.80 6.49 24.33
CA ASP A 171 14.96 7.38 24.38
C ASP A 171 15.35 7.87 22.97
N ASN A 172 15.34 6.99 21.97
CA ASN A 172 15.62 7.36 20.58
C ASN A 172 14.59 8.35 20.02
N TYR A 173 13.30 8.10 20.24
CA TYR A 173 12.23 9.01 19.79
C TYR A 173 12.36 10.39 20.44
N SER A 174 12.65 10.41 21.73
CA SER A 174 12.85 11.65 22.48
C SER A 174 14.05 12.45 21.94
N ARG A 175 15.17 11.79 21.64
CA ARG A 175 16.35 12.41 21.00
C ARG A 175 16.04 12.95 19.62
N LEU A 176 15.31 12.22 18.78
CA LEU A 176 14.92 12.69 17.45
C LEU A 176 13.99 13.90 17.51
N LEU A 177 13.03 13.91 18.44
CA LEU A 177 12.16 15.05 18.67
C LEU A 177 12.95 16.28 19.17
N GLU A 178 13.91 16.07 20.07
CA GLU A 178 14.82 17.14 20.52
C GLU A 178 15.64 17.70 19.34
N MET A 179 16.19 16.84 18.47
CA MET A 179 16.91 17.30 17.28
C MET A 179 16.03 18.14 16.35
N GLN A 180 14.78 17.72 16.12
CA GLN A 180 13.82 18.45 15.28
C GLN A 180 13.43 19.81 15.88
N THR A 181 13.30 19.89 17.21
CA THR A 181 12.87 21.12 17.91
C THR A 181 14.00 22.10 18.16
N THR A 182 15.22 21.62 18.38
CA THR A 182 16.41 22.46 18.67
C THR A 182 17.24 22.78 17.44
N ALA A 183 16.94 22.15 16.29
CA ALA A 183 17.76 22.19 15.09
C ALA A 183 19.22 21.79 15.35
N ALA A 184 19.44 20.80 16.24
CA ALA A 184 20.78 20.30 16.54
C ALA A 184 21.44 19.71 15.27
N LEU A 185 22.62 20.21 14.91
CA LEU A 185 23.36 19.81 13.70
C LEU A 185 24.40 18.70 13.95
N GLY A 186 24.57 18.28 15.20
CA GLY A 186 25.56 17.26 15.58
C GLY A 186 25.06 15.83 15.40
N PRO A 187 25.96 14.86 15.15
CA PRO A 187 25.59 13.45 15.10
C PRO A 187 25.06 13.02 16.47
N THR A 188 23.86 12.43 16.49
CA THR A 188 23.22 11.94 17.71
C THR A 188 23.15 10.41 17.66
N PRO A 189 23.83 9.70 18.59
CA PRO A 189 23.79 8.25 18.60
C PRO A 189 22.41 7.75 19.02
N LEU A 190 21.87 6.81 18.25
CA LEU A 190 20.66 6.06 18.61
C LEU A 190 21.05 4.73 19.24
N ASN A 191 20.28 4.33 20.25
CA ASN A 191 20.41 3.02 20.88
C ASN A 191 20.00 1.95 19.86
N SER A 192 20.90 1.01 19.58
CA SER A 192 20.68 -0.08 18.64
C SER A 192 21.18 -1.42 19.23
N SER A 193 21.08 -2.51 18.47
CA SER A 193 21.60 -3.82 18.84
C SER A 193 22.26 -4.50 17.63
N PRO A 194 23.21 -5.43 17.85
CA PRO A 194 23.78 -6.23 16.77
C PRO A 194 22.72 -7.05 16.03
N LEU A 195 21.71 -7.55 16.75
CA LEU A 195 20.62 -8.32 16.17
C LEU A 195 19.75 -7.47 15.24
N LEU A 196 19.40 -6.24 15.65
CA LEU A 196 18.64 -5.32 14.80
C LEU A 196 19.42 -4.98 13.54
N SER A 197 20.71 -4.69 13.65
CA SER A 197 21.56 -4.39 12.48
C SER A 197 21.56 -5.56 11.48
N ALA A 198 21.76 -6.80 11.96
CA ALA A 198 21.71 -7.99 11.12
C ALA A 198 20.32 -8.20 10.47
N MET A 199 19.24 -8.01 11.24
CA MET A 199 17.87 -8.13 10.72
C MET A 199 17.52 -7.06 9.69
N SER A 200 17.99 -5.83 9.88
CA SER A 200 17.81 -4.76 8.90
C SER A 200 18.46 -5.09 7.57
N VAL A 201 19.67 -5.66 7.56
CA VAL A 201 20.31 -6.14 6.32
C VAL A 201 19.48 -7.23 5.66
N VAL A 202 19.05 -8.25 6.41
CA VAL A 202 18.24 -9.36 5.89
C VAL A 202 16.93 -8.86 5.29
N LEU A 203 16.21 -7.99 6.01
CA LEU A 203 14.94 -7.42 5.55
C LEU A 203 15.13 -6.47 4.36
N SER A 204 16.26 -5.75 4.28
CA SER A 204 16.55 -4.90 3.13
C SER A 204 16.75 -5.74 1.87
N TYR A 205 17.54 -6.81 1.95
CA TYR A 205 17.72 -7.72 0.82
C TYR A 205 16.45 -8.47 0.47
N TRP A 206 15.64 -8.87 1.45
CA TRP A 206 14.31 -9.41 1.20
C TRP A 206 13.46 -8.42 0.41
N THR A 207 13.41 -7.15 0.85
CA THR A 207 12.65 -6.08 0.19
C THR A 207 13.11 -5.87 -1.26
N ILE A 208 14.41 -5.72 -1.50
CA ILE A 208 14.97 -5.60 -2.85
C ILE A 208 14.57 -6.81 -3.72
N LEU A 209 14.70 -8.02 -3.17
CA LEU A 209 14.40 -9.26 -3.88
C LEU A 209 12.92 -9.33 -4.28
N ILE A 210 12.01 -9.14 -3.33
CA ILE A 210 10.57 -9.29 -3.58
C ILE A 210 10.04 -8.18 -4.50
N GLU A 211 10.56 -6.96 -4.38
CA GLU A 211 10.21 -5.86 -5.27
C GLU A 211 10.73 -6.13 -6.69
N GLY A 212 11.99 -6.53 -6.84
CA GLY A 212 12.59 -6.82 -8.14
C GLY A 212 11.90 -7.98 -8.86
N ILE A 213 11.59 -9.07 -8.14
CA ILE A 213 10.82 -10.19 -8.68
C ILE A 213 9.43 -9.73 -9.13
N THR A 214 8.74 -8.93 -8.32
CA THR A 214 7.41 -8.41 -8.67
C THR A 214 7.46 -7.49 -9.89
N ALA A 215 8.46 -6.61 -9.98
CA ALA A 215 8.68 -5.77 -11.15
C ALA A 215 8.81 -6.59 -12.44
N ILE A 216 9.70 -7.59 -12.43
CA ILE A 216 9.93 -8.47 -13.60
C ILE A 216 8.65 -9.24 -13.95
N ALA A 217 7.93 -9.77 -12.95
CA ALA A 217 6.70 -10.54 -13.14
C ALA A 217 5.59 -9.76 -13.85
N PHE A 218 5.51 -8.45 -13.61
CA PHE A 218 4.47 -7.59 -14.17
C PHE A 218 4.88 -6.95 -15.50
N LEU A 219 6.15 -6.56 -15.66
CA LEU A 219 6.64 -5.88 -16.86
C LEU A 219 7.03 -6.83 -17.99
N SER A 220 7.63 -7.97 -17.66
CA SER A 220 8.20 -8.87 -18.67
C SER A 220 7.36 -10.14 -18.84
N PRO A 221 7.05 -10.56 -20.08
CA PRO A 221 6.49 -11.89 -20.34
C PRO A 221 7.52 -13.01 -20.17
N TRP A 222 8.81 -12.67 -20.01
CA TRP A 222 9.90 -13.61 -19.81
C TRP A 222 10.65 -13.33 -18.48
N PRO A 223 10.88 -14.34 -17.63
CA PRO A 223 10.53 -15.76 -17.82
C PRO A 223 9.02 -16.02 -17.67
N SER A 224 8.46 -16.87 -18.54
CA SER A 224 7.02 -17.12 -18.63
C SER A 224 6.42 -17.69 -17.34
N GLY A 225 7.22 -18.44 -16.57
CA GLY A 225 6.84 -18.91 -15.23
C GLY A 225 6.57 -17.74 -14.29
N LEU A 226 7.43 -16.73 -14.27
CA LEU A 226 7.28 -15.58 -13.38
C LEU A 226 6.07 -14.71 -13.78
N PHE A 227 5.89 -14.48 -15.08
CA PHE A 227 4.70 -13.79 -15.59
C PHE A 227 3.39 -14.50 -15.22
N ARG A 228 3.37 -15.84 -15.27
CA ARG A 228 2.20 -16.66 -14.88
C ARG A 228 1.91 -16.60 -13.38
N HIS A 229 2.94 -16.44 -12.55
CA HIS A 229 2.84 -16.37 -11.08
C HIS A 229 2.97 -14.95 -10.53
N ARG A 230 2.73 -13.93 -11.35
CA ARG A 230 2.81 -12.52 -10.93
C ARG A 230 1.90 -12.19 -9.75
N ASP A 231 0.71 -12.79 -9.70
CA ASP A 231 -0.21 -12.62 -8.59
C ASP A 231 0.37 -13.14 -7.27
N VAL A 232 1.08 -14.27 -7.32
CA VAL A 232 1.75 -14.83 -6.13
C VAL A 232 2.84 -13.88 -5.65
N CYS A 233 3.61 -13.29 -6.57
CA CYS A 233 4.66 -12.33 -6.23
C CYS A 233 4.08 -11.08 -5.55
N LEU A 234 3.03 -10.50 -6.13
CA LEU A 234 2.37 -9.32 -5.56
C LEU A 234 1.73 -9.61 -4.20
N LEU A 235 1.04 -10.74 -4.07
CA LEU A 235 0.40 -11.12 -2.80
C LEU A 235 1.44 -11.43 -1.73
N LEU A 236 2.55 -12.10 -2.09
CA LEU A 236 3.66 -12.34 -1.17
C LEU A 236 4.29 -11.02 -0.71
N PHE A 237 4.50 -10.06 -1.62
CA PHE A 237 4.93 -8.71 -1.25
C PHE A 237 3.95 -8.07 -0.25
N VAL A 238 2.67 -7.99 -0.59
CA VAL A 238 1.65 -7.34 0.26
C VAL A 238 1.62 -7.96 1.66
N ILE A 239 1.60 -9.29 1.74
CA ILE A 239 1.51 -10.01 3.02
C ILE A 239 2.78 -9.82 3.84
N THR A 240 3.96 -10.06 3.25
CA THR A 240 5.22 -10.02 4.02
C THR A 240 5.64 -8.60 4.39
N THR A 241 5.50 -7.64 3.48
CA THR A 241 5.96 -6.27 3.69
C THR A 241 5.05 -5.53 4.65
N TYR A 242 3.72 -5.55 4.41
CA TYR A 242 2.81 -4.74 5.21
C TYR A 242 2.44 -5.37 6.56
N SER A 243 2.74 -6.65 6.80
CA SER A 243 2.72 -7.22 8.15
C SER A 243 3.80 -6.64 9.05
N VAL A 244 4.90 -6.14 8.46
CA VAL A 244 6.02 -5.52 9.18
C VAL A 244 5.89 -4.00 9.18
N ILE A 245 5.65 -3.41 8.01
CA ILE A 245 5.56 -1.96 7.79
C ILE A 245 4.14 -1.64 7.32
N PRO A 246 3.14 -1.47 8.22
CA PRO A 246 1.76 -1.30 7.80
C PRO A 246 1.56 0.04 7.11
N VAL A 247 1.21 0.00 5.82
CA VAL A 247 0.85 1.17 5.00
C VAL A 247 -0.45 0.85 4.26
N PHE A 248 -1.58 1.18 4.88
CA PHE A 248 -2.92 0.81 4.41
C PHE A 248 -3.19 1.24 2.97
N SER A 249 -3.01 2.52 2.66
CA SER A 249 -3.32 3.07 1.34
C SER A 249 -2.49 2.41 0.23
N PHE A 250 -1.21 2.12 0.50
CA PHE A 250 -0.34 1.48 -0.49
C PHE A 250 -0.70 -0.01 -0.70
N ALA A 251 -1.03 -0.73 0.37
CA ALA A 251 -1.55 -2.09 0.25
C ALA A 251 -2.88 -2.13 -0.52
N ALA A 252 -3.80 -1.21 -0.22
CA ALA A 252 -5.10 -1.12 -0.86
C ALA A 252 -5.00 -0.87 -2.37
N ILE A 253 -4.19 0.09 -2.80
CA ILE A 253 -4.03 0.39 -4.23
C ILE A 253 -3.40 -0.79 -4.99
N LEU A 254 -2.42 -1.49 -4.40
CA LEU A 254 -1.83 -2.68 -5.00
C LEU A 254 -2.83 -3.82 -5.14
N LEU A 255 -3.64 -4.09 -4.10
CA LEU A 255 -4.69 -5.11 -4.15
C LEU A 255 -5.78 -4.77 -5.16
N LEU A 256 -6.14 -3.49 -5.28
CA LEU A 256 -7.13 -3.00 -6.23
C LEU A 256 -6.64 -3.11 -7.68
N MET A 257 -5.39 -2.71 -7.95
CA MET A 257 -4.77 -2.92 -9.26
C MET A 257 -4.58 -4.42 -9.57
N GLY A 258 -4.26 -5.23 -8.55
CA GLY A 258 -4.20 -6.69 -8.64
C GLY A 258 -5.55 -7.31 -9.05
N LEU A 259 -6.65 -6.84 -8.46
CA LEU A 259 -8.01 -7.19 -8.86
C LEU A 259 -8.30 -6.76 -10.31
N ALA A 260 -7.88 -5.54 -10.70
CA ALA A 260 -8.14 -5.00 -12.02
C ALA A 260 -7.48 -5.79 -13.15
N GLN A 261 -6.26 -6.30 -12.94
CA GLN A 261 -5.53 -7.07 -13.95
C GLN A 261 -5.92 -8.55 -14.03
N CYS A 262 -6.72 -9.06 -13.07
CA CYS A 262 -7.14 -10.46 -13.08
C CYS A 262 -7.92 -10.79 -14.37
N PRO A 263 -7.66 -11.93 -15.03
CA PRO A 263 -8.51 -12.40 -16.13
C PRO A 263 -9.97 -12.59 -15.66
N THR A 264 -10.94 -12.38 -16.55
CA THR A 264 -12.37 -12.56 -16.22
C THR A 264 -12.71 -13.98 -15.81
N ARG A 265 -12.00 -14.97 -16.37
CA ARG A 265 -12.19 -16.41 -16.08
C ARG A 265 -11.61 -16.85 -14.73
N GLU A 266 -10.70 -16.09 -14.13
CA GLU A 266 -10.01 -16.46 -12.89
C GLU A 266 -10.70 -15.84 -11.66
N THR A 267 -11.88 -16.38 -11.34
CA THR A 267 -12.71 -15.88 -10.23
C THR A 267 -12.05 -16.06 -8.87
N PHE A 268 -11.28 -17.15 -8.67
CA PHE A 268 -10.57 -17.40 -7.41
C PHE A 268 -9.58 -16.29 -7.07
N LYS A 269 -8.73 -15.88 -8.02
CA LYS A 269 -7.75 -14.80 -7.78
C LYS A 269 -8.44 -13.47 -7.55
N SER A 270 -9.48 -13.17 -8.33
CA SER A 270 -10.29 -11.96 -8.15
C SER A 270 -10.91 -11.92 -6.75
N ALA A 271 -11.43 -13.06 -6.28
CA ALA A 271 -11.94 -13.21 -4.93
C ALA A 271 -10.85 -13.00 -3.89
N LEU A 272 -9.65 -13.55 -4.09
CA LEU A 272 -8.54 -13.39 -3.15
C LEU A 272 -8.14 -11.91 -2.98
N TYR A 273 -7.96 -11.16 -4.07
CA TYR A 273 -7.68 -9.73 -3.99
C TYR A 273 -8.80 -8.95 -3.30
N LEU A 274 -10.06 -9.22 -3.66
CA LEU A 274 -11.21 -8.55 -3.07
C LEU A 274 -11.33 -8.84 -1.56
N ASN A 275 -11.13 -10.09 -1.16
CA ASN A 275 -11.12 -10.48 0.25
C ASN A 275 -10.02 -9.78 1.02
N LEU A 276 -8.79 -9.79 0.48
CA LEU A 276 -7.66 -9.14 1.13
C LEU A 276 -7.89 -7.63 1.25
N PHE A 277 -8.47 -6.99 0.22
CA PHE A 277 -8.81 -5.57 0.24
C PHE A 277 -9.82 -5.25 1.34
N VAL A 278 -10.96 -5.97 1.38
CA VAL A 278 -12.04 -5.67 2.33
C VAL A 278 -11.66 -6.03 3.77
N LEU A 279 -10.87 -7.10 3.97
CA LEU A 279 -10.45 -7.54 5.29
C LEU A 279 -9.19 -6.83 5.78
N MET A 280 -8.51 -6.04 4.93
CA MET A 280 -7.28 -5.31 5.27
C MET A 280 -7.37 -4.50 6.56
N PRO A 281 -8.45 -3.74 6.83
CA PRO A 281 -8.58 -3.01 8.09
C PRO A 281 -8.54 -3.90 9.34
N LEU A 282 -8.84 -5.20 9.20
CA LEU A 282 -8.84 -6.15 10.31
C LEU A 282 -7.49 -6.85 10.47
N TRP A 283 -6.90 -7.34 9.37
CA TRP A 283 -5.70 -8.18 9.46
C TRP A 283 -4.40 -7.38 9.50
N LEU A 284 -4.36 -6.18 8.91
CA LEU A 284 -3.15 -5.36 8.87
C LEU A 284 -2.70 -4.83 10.26
N PRO A 285 -3.60 -4.32 11.12
CA PRO A 285 -3.20 -3.90 12.47
C PRO A 285 -3.05 -5.09 13.44
N LEU A 286 -3.47 -6.30 13.05
CA LEU A 286 -3.51 -7.46 13.94
C LEU A 286 -2.15 -7.79 14.57
N PRO A 287 -1.01 -7.82 13.84
CA PRO A 287 0.30 -8.08 14.46
C PRO A 287 0.63 -7.07 15.55
N GLN A 288 0.41 -5.78 15.30
CA GLN A 288 0.66 -4.70 16.26
C GLN A 288 -0.31 -4.77 17.46
N ALA A 289 -1.58 -5.10 17.22
CA ALA A 289 -2.57 -5.26 18.27
C ALA A 289 -2.22 -6.45 19.19
N VAL A 290 -1.81 -7.58 18.61
CA VAL A 290 -1.33 -8.75 19.36
C VAL A 290 -0.07 -8.40 20.15
N PHE A 291 0.86 -7.67 19.55
CA PHE A 291 2.05 -7.16 20.24
C PHE A 291 1.69 -6.30 21.44
N TYR A 292 0.78 -5.33 21.27
CA TYR A 292 0.33 -4.46 22.34
C TYR A 292 -0.39 -5.22 23.47
N LEU A 293 -1.21 -6.21 23.13
CA LEU A 293 -1.89 -7.05 24.13
C LEU A 293 -0.91 -7.93 24.91
N LEU A 294 0.05 -8.58 24.23
CA LEU A 294 1.06 -9.40 24.89
C LEU A 294 1.94 -8.57 25.81
N ARG A 295 2.27 -7.34 25.41
CA ARG A 295 2.99 -6.38 26.26
C ARG A 295 2.25 -6.09 27.57
N GLN A 296 0.93 -5.99 27.58
CA GLN A 296 0.18 -5.72 28.82
C GLN A 296 0.16 -6.92 29.79
N LEU A 297 0.50 -8.13 29.30
CA LEU A 297 0.46 -9.36 30.08
C LEU A 297 1.82 -9.76 30.68
N THR A 298 2.91 -9.14 30.23
CA THR A 298 4.30 -9.39 30.66
C THR A 298 4.86 -8.24 31.45
#